data_AF-A0AAW1IBZ3-F1
#
_entry.id   AF-A0AAW1IBZ3-F1
#
_cell.length_a   1.000
_cell.length_b   1.000
_cell.length_c   1.000
_cell.angle_alpha   90.00
_cell.angle_beta   90.00
_cell.angle_gamma   90.00
#
_symmetry.space_group_name_H-M   'P 1'
#
loop_
_entity.id
_entity.type
_entity.pdbx_description
1 polymer ?
#
loop_
_entity_poly.entity_id
_entity_poly.type
_entity_poly.pdbx_seq_one_letter_code
_entity_poly.pdbx_strand_id
1 'polypeptide(L)'
;MDGQLLEMKLEGNGDVEANFSDTHSSSIMTGKKIQRKGQNYLILQTNTFKVNPDALQYFYFHNLFQNNPELTESINNLFNQNRNELAVEVVPLLEGIISKIYMSFFSGVFSTYSLEELFA
;
A
#
# COMPACT_ATOMS: atom_id res chain seq x y z
N MET A 1 29.76 -11.42 -8.55
CA MET A 1 29.04 -12.03 -9.69
C MET A 1 27.67 -11.39 -9.72
N ASP A 2 27.24 -11.05 -10.93
CA ASP A 2 26.36 -9.94 -11.27
C ASP A 2 24.92 -10.06 -10.77
N GLY A 3 24.39 -8.94 -10.29
CA GLY A 3 23.02 -8.82 -9.80
C GLY A 3 22.01 -8.81 -10.93
N GLN A 4 20.89 -9.47 -10.72
CA GLN A 4 19.76 -9.48 -11.64
C GLN A 4 18.80 -8.37 -11.24
N LEU A 5 18.96 -7.20 -11.87
CA LEU A 5 17.93 -6.17 -11.89
C LEU A 5 16.76 -6.74 -12.73
N LEU A 6 15.62 -7.00 -12.10
CA LEU A 6 14.41 -7.39 -12.81
C LEU A 6 13.86 -6.17 -13.56
N GLU A 7 14.39 -5.88 -14.75
CA GLU A 7 13.72 -5.05 -15.76
C GLU A 7 12.54 -5.81 -16.41
N MET A 8 11.79 -6.59 -15.62
CA MET A 8 10.58 -7.25 -16.11
C MET A 8 9.41 -6.28 -15.98
N LYS A 9 8.94 -5.77 -17.12
CA LYS A 9 7.61 -5.16 -17.22
C LYS A 9 6.56 -6.26 -17.05
N LEU A 10 6.13 -6.47 -15.83
CA LEU A 10 5.05 -7.40 -15.50
C LEU A 10 3.71 -6.74 -15.80
N GLU A 11 3.19 -6.93 -17.01
CA GLU A 11 1.81 -6.58 -17.38
C GLU A 11 0.88 -7.76 -17.07
N GLY A 12 0.61 -7.96 -15.78
CA GLY A 12 -0.38 -8.93 -15.30
C GLY A 12 -1.75 -8.28 -15.08
N ASN A 13 -2.82 -8.96 -15.49
CA ASN A 13 -4.21 -8.55 -15.23
C ASN A 13 -4.89 -9.40 -14.14
N GLY A 14 -4.10 -10.08 -13.31
CA GLY A 14 -4.61 -10.96 -12.26
C GLY A 14 -4.46 -10.38 -10.87
N ASP A 15 -5.15 -11.01 -9.91
CA ASP A 15 -5.13 -10.61 -8.51
C ASP A 15 -3.74 -10.78 -7.89
N VAL A 16 -3.51 -10.03 -6.82
CA VAL A 16 -2.31 -10.15 -6.00
C VAL A 16 -2.72 -10.56 -4.58
N GLU A 17 -2.06 -11.58 -4.06
CA GLU A 17 -2.15 -11.97 -2.66
C GLU A 17 -0.83 -11.63 -1.94
N ALA A 18 -0.91 -11.01 -0.77
CA ALA A 18 0.26 -10.71 0.03
C ALA A 18 -0.05 -10.88 1.53
N ASN A 19 0.90 -11.46 2.26
CA ASN A 19 0.84 -11.57 3.71
C ASN A 19 1.86 -10.62 4.34
N PHE A 20 1.37 -9.78 5.26
CA PHE A 20 2.18 -8.94 6.13
C PHE A 20 2.01 -9.40 7.57
N SER A 21 3.11 -9.69 8.26
CA SER A 21 3.13 -10.08 9.68
C SER A 21 4.12 -9.21 10.45
N ASP A 22 3.99 -9.13 11.77
CA ASP A 22 4.84 -8.30 12.65
C ASP A 22 4.98 -6.85 12.17
N THR A 23 3.85 -6.32 11.72
CA THR A 23 3.76 -5.05 11.00
C THR A 23 3.85 -3.87 11.94
N HIS A 24 4.80 -2.98 11.67
CA HIS A 24 4.96 -1.67 12.27
C HIS A 24 4.76 -0.62 11.19
N SER A 25 3.66 0.11 11.27
CA SER A 25 3.30 1.13 10.29
C SER A 25 3.11 2.50 10.93
N SER A 26 3.36 3.55 10.15
CA SER A 26 3.06 4.93 10.51
C SER A 26 2.33 5.62 9.37
N SER A 27 1.39 6.49 9.71
CA SER A 27 0.67 7.32 8.73
C SER A 27 0.75 8.77 9.18
N ILE A 28 1.21 9.65 8.31
CA ILE A 28 1.23 11.10 8.55
C ILE A 28 0.24 11.73 7.58
N MET A 29 -0.86 12.24 8.13
CA MET A 29 -1.88 12.95 7.38
C MET A 29 -1.77 14.45 7.65
N THR A 30 -1.81 15.24 6.59
CA THR A 30 -1.86 16.71 6.71
C THR A 30 -3.17 17.22 6.12
N GLY A 31 -3.68 18.31 6.68
CA GLY A 31 -4.95 18.88 6.27
C GLY A 31 -5.12 20.32 6.71
N LYS A 32 -6.20 20.95 6.25
CA LYS A 32 -6.58 22.32 6.62
C LYS A 32 -7.85 22.30 7.45
N LYS A 33 -7.83 23.05 8.55
CA LYS A 33 -9.04 23.34 9.31
C LYS A 33 -9.88 24.37 8.54
N ILE A 34 -11.17 24.11 8.42
CA ILE A 34 -12.15 25.05 7.87
C ILE A 34 -13.31 25.20 8.83
N GLN A 35 -14.00 26.33 8.78
CA GLN A 35 -15.19 26.57 9.59
C GLN A 35 -16.45 26.44 8.72
N ARG A 36 -17.44 25.68 9.19
CA ARG A 36 -18.77 25.57 8.57
C ARG A 36 -19.82 25.72 9.65
N LYS A 37 -20.70 26.72 9.53
CA LYS A 37 -21.79 26.99 10.50
C LYS A 37 -21.30 27.05 11.95
N GLY A 38 -20.12 27.65 12.19
CA GLY A 38 -19.51 27.79 13.52
C GLY A 38 -18.69 26.59 14.01
N GLN A 39 -18.78 25.42 13.37
CA GLN A 39 -18.03 24.22 13.72
C GLN A 39 -16.76 24.06 12.89
N ASN A 40 -15.74 23.40 13.44
CA ASN A 40 -14.47 23.16 12.76
C ASN A 40 -14.47 21.81 12.05
N TYR A 41 -14.06 21.77 10.79
CA TYR A 41 -13.89 20.55 10.01
C TYR A 41 -12.45 20.43 9.55
N LEU A 42 -11.97 19.22 9.30
CA LEU A 42 -10.63 18.98 8.78
C LEU A 42 -10.73 18.47 7.34
N ILE A 43 -10.15 19.22 6.41
CA ILE A 43 -10.01 18.78 5.02
C ILE A 43 -8.61 18.21 4.87
N LEU A 44 -8.51 16.89 4.79
CA LEU A 44 -7.25 16.21 4.52
C LEU A 44 -6.75 16.60 3.13
N GLN A 45 -5.43 16.76 3.00
CA GLN A 45 -4.75 17.11 1.76
C GLN A 45 -3.74 16.06 1.33
N THR A 46 -2.98 15.50 2.27
CA THR A 46 -1.98 14.46 1.98
C THR A 46 -2.01 13.37 3.02
N ASN A 47 -1.56 12.19 2.60
CA ASN A 47 -1.24 11.08 3.48
C ASN A 47 0.06 10.44 3.02
N THR A 48 0.99 10.25 3.96
CA THR A 48 2.18 9.43 3.76
C THR A 48 2.07 8.24 4.69
N PHE A 49 1.91 7.06 4.11
CA PHE A 49 1.90 5.80 4.84
C PHE A 49 3.25 5.11 4.67
N LYS A 50 3.76 4.54 5.76
CA LYS A 50 4.99 3.75 5.80
C LYS A 50 4.79 2.49 6.60
N VAL A 51 5.42 1.40 6.16
CA VAL A 51 5.46 0.12 6.85
C VAL A 51 6.88 -0.45 6.82
N ASN A 52 7.29 -1.18 7.86
CA ASN A 52 8.57 -1.87 7.84
C ASN A 52 8.61 -2.87 6.67
N PRO A 53 9.59 -2.78 5.75
CA PRO A 53 9.65 -3.67 4.57
C PRO A 53 9.70 -5.15 4.95
N ASP A 54 10.34 -5.48 6.06
CA ASP A 54 10.48 -6.84 6.59
C ASP A 54 9.15 -7.49 7.00
N ALA A 55 8.06 -6.70 7.09
CA ALA A 55 6.74 -7.21 7.39
C ALA A 55 6.20 -8.13 6.29
N LEU A 56 6.59 -7.92 5.02
CA LEU A 56 6.15 -8.76 3.92
C LEU A 56 6.68 -10.18 4.12
N GLN A 57 5.79 -11.14 4.38
CA GLN A 57 6.14 -12.55 4.58
C GLN A 57 5.97 -13.39 3.31
N TYR A 58 5.00 -13.03 2.48
CA TYR A 58 4.64 -13.78 1.29
C TYR A 58 4.00 -12.85 0.27
N PHE A 59 4.23 -13.14 -1.01
CA PHE A 59 3.63 -12.44 -2.12
C PHE A 59 3.34 -13.41 -3.27
N TYR A 60 2.19 -13.25 -3.92
CA TYR A 60 1.79 -14.07 -5.05
C TYR A 60 1.04 -13.26 -6.11
N PHE A 61 1.48 -13.37 -7.35
CA PHE A 61 0.78 -12.89 -8.53
C PHE A 61 -0.08 -14.01 -9.10
N HIS A 62 -1.39 -13.83 -9.13
CA HIS A 62 -2.28 -14.72 -9.87
C HIS A 62 -2.26 -14.36 -11.36
N ASN A 63 -2.34 -15.38 -12.22
CA ASN A 63 -2.53 -15.22 -13.67
C ASN A 63 -1.55 -14.23 -14.34
N LEU A 64 -0.31 -14.16 -13.84
CA LEU A 64 0.73 -13.27 -14.37
C LEU A 64 1.00 -13.53 -15.85
N PHE A 65 1.04 -14.81 -16.23
CA PHE A 65 1.10 -15.28 -17.61
C PHE A 65 -0.07 -16.24 -17.87
N GLN A 66 -1.19 -15.71 -18.38
CA GLN A 66 -2.43 -16.48 -18.58
C GLN A 66 -2.24 -17.80 -19.34
N ASN A 67 -1.36 -17.81 -20.34
CA ASN A 67 -1.08 -18.98 -21.18
C ASN A 67 0.10 -19.82 -20.67
N ASN A 68 0.70 -19.46 -19.54
CA ASN A 68 1.87 -20.15 -18.99
C ASN A 68 1.87 -20.12 -17.45
N PRO A 69 1.07 -21.00 -16.80
CA PRO A 69 1.01 -21.06 -15.34
C PRO A 69 2.35 -21.50 -14.72
N GLU A 70 3.14 -22.33 -15.40
CA GLU A 70 4.47 -22.74 -14.91
C GLU A 70 5.42 -21.56 -14.80
N LEU A 71 5.38 -20.63 -15.76
CA LEU A 71 6.15 -19.40 -15.70
C LEU A 71 5.65 -18.47 -14.58
N THR A 72 4.33 -18.38 -14.37
CA THR A 72 3.76 -17.64 -13.23
C THR A 72 4.30 -18.17 -11.91
N GLU A 73 4.27 -19.49 -11.74
CA GLU A 73 4.78 -20.16 -10.54
C GLU A 73 6.29 -19.98 -10.37
N SER A 74 7.05 -20.02 -11.45
CA SER A 74 8.51 -19.77 -11.41
C SER A 74 8.82 -18.35 -10.93
N ILE A 75 8.06 -17.34 -11.38
CA ILE A 75 8.23 -15.95 -10.91
C ILE A 75 7.84 -15.79 -9.44
N ASN A 76 6.72 -16.37 -9.01
CA ASN A 76 6.32 -16.32 -7.61
C ASN A 76 7.36 -16.99 -6.69
N ASN A 77 7.92 -18.12 -7.10
CA ASN A 77 8.99 -18.78 -6.35
C ASN A 77 10.26 -17.94 -6.28
N LEU A 78 10.70 -17.35 -7.40
CA LEU A 78 11.85 -16.46 -7.43
C LEU A 78 11.64 -15.26 -6.51
N PHE A 79 10.44 -14.66 -6.54
CA PHE A 79 10.12 -13.53 -5.68
C PHE A 79 10.23 -13.90 -4.20
N ASN A 80 9.56 -14.99 -3.78
CA ASN A 80 9.53 -15.38 -2.37
C ASN A 80 10.90 -15.85 -1.86
N GLN A 81 11.75 -16.45 -2.72
CA GLN A 81 13.12 -16.81 -2.36
C GLN A 81 14.01 -15.59 -2.11
N ASN A 82 13.77 -14.49 -2.85
CA ASN A 82 14.55 -13.25 -2.76
C ASN A 82 13.76 -12.11 -2.08
N ARG A 83 12.74 -12.47 -1.29
CA ARG A 83 11.73 -11.56 -0.75
C ARG A 83 12.32 -10.35 -0.05
N ASN A 84 13.32 -10.54 0.81
CA ASN A 84 13.87 -9.46 1.62
C ASN A 84 14.54 -8.38 0.75
N GLU A 85 15.13 -8.76 -0.37
CA GLU A 85 15.74 -7.83 -1.32
C GLU A 85 14.67 -7.17 -2.18
N LEU A 86 13.68 -7.93 -2.66
CA LEU A 86 12.64 -7.42 -3.56
C LEU A 86 11.53 -6.64 -2.84
N ALA A 87 11.36 -6.85 -1.53
CA ALA A 87 10.39 -6.12 -0.72
C ALA A 87 10.65 -4.61 -0.74
N VAL A 88 11.91 -4.17 -0.87
CA VAL A 88 12.27 -2.75 -0.92
C VAL A 88 11.69 -2.03 -2.14
N GLU A 89 11.33 -2.77 -3.19
CA GLU A 89 10.72 -2.25 -4.42
C GLU A 89 9.19 -2.37 -4.39
N VAL A 90 8.67 -3.50 -3.90
CA VAL A 90 7.23 -3.77 -3.91
C VAL A 90 6.49 -3.07 -2.78
N VAL A 91 7.07 -3.02 -1.57
CA VAL A 91 6.42 -2.40 -0.40
C VAL A 91 6.10 -0.92 -0.65
N PRO A 92 6.98 -0.08 -1.22
CA PRO A 92 6.64 1.31 -1.54
C PRO A 92 5.43 1.48 -2.48
N LEU A 93 5.23 0.55 -3.43
CA LEU A 93 4.06 0.58 -4.31
C LEU A 93 2.78 0.33 -3.51
N LEU A 94 2.80 -0.66 -2.62
CA LEU A 94 1.69 -0.99 -1.73
C LEU A 94 1.42 0.14 -0.73
N GLU A 95 2.45 0.77 -0.18
CA GLU A 95 2.32 1.96 0.68
C GLU A 95 1.55 3.07 -0.03
N GLY A 96 1.81 3.29 -1.32
CA GLY A 96 1.09 4.26 -2.14
C GLY A 96 -0.39 3.93 -2.34
N ILE A 97 -0.73 2.64 -2.49
CA ILE A 97 -2.12 2.17 -2.61
C ILE A 97 -2.84 2.34 -1.27
N ILE A 98 -2.26 1.84 -0.17
CA ILE A 98 -2.81 1.93 1.18
C ILE A 98 -2.99 3.41 1.58
N SER A 99 -2.03 4.27 1.24
CA SER A 99 -2.14 5.70 1.50
C SER A 99 -3.40 6.32 0.88
N LYS A 100 -3.74 5.95 -0.37
CA LYS A 100 -4.95 6.42 -1.06
C LYS A 100 -6.23 5.87 -0.42
N ILE A 101 -6.22 4.60 -0.01
CA ILE A 101 -7.36 3.98 0.71
C ILE A 101 -7.64 4.75 2.01
N TYR A 102 -6.60 4.99 2.80
CA TYR A 102 -6.70 5.76 4.05
C TYR A 102 -7.19 7.17 3.78
N MET A 103 -6.62 7.83 2.78
CA MET A 103 -7.03 9.18 2.39
C MET A 103 -8.52 9.23 2.04
N SER A 104 -9.03 8.28 1.25
CA SER A 104 -10.44 8.21 0.87
C SER A 104 -11.34 8.00 2.09
N PHE A 105 -11.00 7.03 2.95
CA PHE A 105 -11.77 6.71 4.15
C PHE A 105 -11.82 7.90 5.12
N PHE A 106 -10.67 8.41 5.55
CA PHE A 106 -10.61 9.47 6.55
C PHE A 106 -11.09 10.82 6.01
N SER A 107 -10.93 11.10 4.72
CA SER A 107 -11.52 12.32 4.13
C SER A 107 -13.04 12.31 4.21
N GLY A 108 -13.67 11.14 4.03
CA GLY A 108 -15.11 10.98 4.24
C GLY A 108 -15.52 11.33 5.67
N VAL A 109 -14.81 10.81 6.66
CA VAL A 109 -15.06 11.07 8.09
C VAL A 109 -14.89 12.56 8.42
N PHE A 110 -13.71 13.14 8.17
CA PHE A 110 -13.38 14.50 8.60
C PHE A 110 -14.07 15.61 7.80
N SER A 111 -14.60 15.30 6.62
CA SER A 111 -15.42 16.24 5.85
C SER A 111 -16.90 16.20 6.24
N THR A 112 -17.35 15.12 6.90
CA THR A 112 -18.75 14.90 7.30
C THR A 112 -19.01 15.35 8.73
N TYR A 113 -18.11 15.03 9.66
CA TYR A 113 -18.25 15.36 11.08
C TYR A 113 -17.29 16.47 11.49
N SER A 114 -17.75 17.34 12.38
CA SER A 114 -16.90 18.36 12.97
C SER A 114 -15.87 17.77 13.92
N LEU A 115 -14.76 18.47 14.13
CA LEU A 115 -13.73 18.09 15.09
C LEU A 115 -14.27 18.08 16.51
N GLU A 116 -15.22 18.95 16.82
CA GLU A 116 -15.93 18.96 18.10
C GLU A 116 -16.73 17.66 18.30
N GLU A 117 -17.41 17.14 17.27
CA GLU A 117 -18.15 15.87 17.38
C GLU A 117 -17.23 14.65 17.50
N LEU A 118 -16.06 14.69 16.84
CA LEU A 118 -15.13 13.55 16.79
C LEU A 118 -14.23 13.44 18.03
N PHE A 119 -13.93 14.56 18.70
CA PHE A 119 -12.89 14.62 19.75
C PHE A 119 -13.35 15.28 21.06
N ALA A 120 -14.66 15.49 21.27
CA ALA A 120 -15.21 15.96 22.54
C ALA A 120 -15.07 14.94 23.68
#